data_AF-A0A1Q7CXY1-F1
#
_entry.id   AF-A0A1Q7CXY1-F1
#
_cell.length_a   1.000
_cell.length_b   1.000
_cell.length_c   1.000
_cell.angle_alpha   90.00
_cell.angle_beta   90.00
_cell.angle_gamma   90.00
#
_symmetry.space_group_name_H-M   'P 1'
#
loop_
_entity.id
_entity.type
_entity.pdbx_description
1 polymer ?
#
loop_
_entity_poly.entity_id
_entity_poly.type
_entity_poly.pdbx_seq_one_letter_code
_entity_poly.pdbx_strand_id
1 'polypeptide(L)'
;MVKGQDLAVSLEEFGLSKYEAQAYVTLITKGTISASELAYYSNLPRTKVYPILLKLEKKKIAIISKSKPIMCTAIAPEDAFDEIIHDQINHVNAMNNLITKLKRLSEDSKKARGSEEKRYFHLAPNYVFKQFQSMIGGSKTSIHAIVDSWGLNLLSQCKDTLIHQLRKNIDIKIVLPANLVGTETFRELPVGVKLKTSDISQNVIIFDDSEILMINSNNGKGAIFLSTDVLGTNQVKTFDQVWKGAIKIGNLVDMTKSDAQETLKAIQLISENGLGFVLNSILNSKNKGIDLLTFLEKNGLDLKSKTLAEIISLVDSTLDMTCSGHLHYDANGNHFVIESKVNSGHSIPWALLLEGYLNRNGIKTKMIYNDHQHTGEKIHIKVDSKININ
;
A
#
# COMPACT_ATOMS: atom_id res chain seq x y z
N MET A 1 21.82 34.27 30.41
CA MET A 1 21.41 35.53 29.75
C MET A 1 21.27 35.27 28.27
N VAL A 2 20.05 35.33 27.73
CA VAL A 2 19.83 35.26 26.28
C VAL A 2 20.47 36.51 25.66
N LYS A 3 21.37 36.36 24.69
CA LYS A 3 21.99 37.51 24.02
C LYS A 3 20.92 38.20 23.16
N GLY A 4 20.76 39.51 23.27
CA GLY A 4 19.74 40.28 22.53
C GLY A 4 19.79 40.12 21.00
N GLN A 5 20.92 39.65 20.45
CA GLN A 5 21.04 39.31 19.03
C GLN A 5 20.31 38.02 18.62
N ASP A 6 20.24 37.01 19.50
CA ASP A 6 19.53 35.75 19.22
C ASP A 6 18.00 35.96 19.21
N LEU A 7 17.52 36.90 20.03
CA LEU A 7 16.12 37.32 20.08
C LEU A 7 15.70 38.10 18.82
N ALA A 8 16.59 38.93 18.28
CA ALA A 8 16.28 39.73 17.09
C ALA A 8 16.05 38.87 15.83
N VAL A 9 16.75 37.72 15.71
CA VAL A 9 16.55 36.78 14.60
C VAL A 9 15.20 36.05 14.74
N SER A 10 14.82 35.69 15.97
CA SER A 10 13.56 34.98 16.24
C SER A 10 12.32 35.84 16.01
N LEU A 11 12.46 37.17 16.13
CA LEU A 11 11.35 38.11 15.91
C LEU A 11 10.98 38.33 14.43
N GLU A 12 11.80 37.85 13.49
CA GLU A 12 11.46 37.88 12.06
C GLU A 12 10.28 36.94 11.74
N GLU A 13 10.11 35.86 12.52
CA GLU A 13 8.97 34.93 12.41
C GLU A 13 7.62 35.61 12.73
N PHE A 14 7.66 36.67 13.54
CA PHE A 14 6.49 37.52 13.84
C PHE A 14 6.27 38.62 12.78
N GLY A 15 6.96 38.54 11.65
CA GLY A 15 6.80 39.45 10.51
C GLY A 15 7.47 40.81 10.71
N LEU A 16 8.47 40.91 11.60
CA LEU A 16 9.33 42.09 11.71
C LEU A 16 10.52 41.98 10.76
N SER A 17 10.95 43.11 10.20
CA SER A 17 12.26 43.13 9.53
C SER A 17 13.40 43.10 10.55
N LYS A 18 14.59 42.67 10.13
CA LYS A 18 15.80 42.66 10.96
C LYS A 18 16.04 43.95 11.75
N TYR A 19 15.82 45.11 11.13
CA TYR A 19 15.99 46.40 11.79
C TYR A 19 14.86 46.75 12.75
N GLU A 20 13.63 46.32 12.47
CA GLU A 20 12.49 46.45 13.38
C GLU A 20 12.69 45.59 14.62
N ALA A 21 13.12 44.34 14.46
CA ALA A 21 13.42 43.43 15.55
C ALA A 21 14.53 43.99 16.45
N GLN A 22 15.62 44.50 15.87
CA GLN A 22 16.71 45.14 16.62
C GLN A 22 16.26 46.37 17.40
N ALA A 23 15.44 47.24 16.78
CA ALA A 23 14.88 48.41 17.46
C ALA A 23 13.97 47.99 18.63
N TYR A 24 13.08 47.02 18.41
CA TYR A 24 12.16 46.53 19.45
C TYR A 24 12.89 45.91 20.63
N VAL A 25 13.87 45.02 20.39
CA VAL A 25 14.71 44.44 21.46
C VAL A 25 15.47 45.53 22.24
N THR A 26 15.94 46.57 21.55
CA THR A 26 16.63 47.69 22.19
C THR A 26 15.69 48.48 23.10
N LEU A 27 14.45 48.74 22.65
CA LEU A 27 13.43 49.40 23.47
C LEU A 27 12.99 48.56 24.68
N ILE A 28 12.86 47.24 24.53
CA ILE A 28 12.57 46.32 25.64
C ILE A 28 13.70 46.33 26.67
N THR A 29 14.96 46.34 26.22
CA THR A 29 16.12 46.25 27.12
C THR A 29 16.50 47.58 27.76
N LYS A 30 16.24 48.71 27.11
CA LYS A 30 16.60 50.05 27.59
C LYS A 30 15.43 50.86 28.16
N GLY A 31 14.20 50.38 27.98
CA GLY A 31 13.00 51.13 28.35
C GLY A 31 12.77 52.34 27.46
N THR A 32 12.15 53.38 28.01
CA THR A 32 11.83 54.61 27.29
C THR A 32 13.10 55.41 26.97
N ILE A 33 13.44 55.53 25.68
CA ILE A 33 14.62 56.25 25.19
C ILE A 33 14.29 57.16 24.01
N SER A 34 15.12 58.17 23.76
CA SER A 34 14.95 59.04 22.60
C SER A 34 15.29 58.34 21.28
N ALA A 35 14.76 58.82 20.15
CA ALA A 35 15.11 58.27 18.84
C ALA A 35 16.62 58.31 18.54
N SER A 36 17.34 59.30 19.07
CA SER A 36 18.80 59.41 18.93
C SER A 36 19.55 58.37 19.75
N GLU A 37 19.09 58.08 20.96
CA GLU A 37 19.63 57.01 21.81
C GLU A 37 19.30 55.63 21.25
N LEU A 38 18.10 55.44 20.70
CA LEU A 38 17.72 54.21 20.01
C LEU A 38 18.71 53.92 18.88
N ALA A 39 18.99 54.90 18.01
CA ALA A 39 19.97 54.74 16.93
C ALA A 39 21.34 54.26 17.44
N TYR A 40 21.78 54.82 18.57
CA TYR A 40 23.05 54.50 19.19
C TYR A 40 23.08 53.08 19.76
N TYR A 41 22.08 52.72 20.58
CA TYR A 41 22.05 51.42 21.26
C TYR A 41 21.67 50.25 20.34
N SER A 42 20.85 50.50 19.32
CA SER A 42 20.44 49.47 18.36
C SER A 42 21.40 49.33 17.17
N ASN A 43 22.47 50.15 17.13
CA ASN A 43 23.41 50.24 16.00
C ASN A 43 22.72 50.43 14.64
N LEU A 44 21.61 51.18 14.63
CA LEU A 44 20.84 51.47 13.42
C LEU A 44 21.29 52.81 12.82
N PRO A 45 21.33 52.95 11.48
CA PRO A 45 21.60 54.23 10.85
C PRO A 45 20.58 55.30 11.32
N ARG A 46 21.05 56.46 11.77
CA ARG A 46 20.19 57.55 12.27
C ARG A 46 19.06 57.93 11.30
N THR A 47 19.30 57.84 9.99
CA THR A 47 18.31 58.13 8.94
C THR A 47 17.20 57.09 8.84
N LYS A 48 17.37 55.88 9.41
CA LYS A 48 16.41 54.77 9.34
C LYS A 48 15.55 54.63 10.60
N VAL A 49 15.94 55.24 11.72
CA VAL A 49 15.27 55.04 13.01
C VAL A 49 13.83 55.55 13.00
N TYR A 50 13.56 56.75 12.49
CA TYR A 50 12.19 57.28 12.41
C TYR A 50 11.26 56.42 11.54
N PRO A 51 11.63 56.03 10.30
CA PRO A 51 10.83 55.09 9.51
C PRO A 51 10.55 53.76 10.22
N ILE A 52 11.53 53.22 10.96
CA ILE A 52 11.36 51.97 11.69
C ILE A 52 10.40 52.15 12.86
N LEU A 53 10.55 53.21 13.64
CA LEU A 53 9.66 53.53 14.75
C LEU A 53 8.21 53.68 14.29
N LEU A 54 7.96 54.38 13.18
CA LEU A 54 6.62 54.52 12.61
C LEU A 54 6.01 53.17 12.20
N LYS A 55 6.84 52.23 11.74
CA LYS A 55 6.38 50.87 11.43
C LYS A 55 6.10 50.05 12.69
N LEU A 56 6.91 50.18 13.73
CA LEU A 56 6.67 49.56 15.03
C LEU A 56 5.38 50.10 15.68
N GLU A 57 5.15 51.42 15.59
CA GLU A 57 3.91 52.06 16.04
C GLU A 57 2.71 51.62 15.22
N LYS A 58 2.84 51.54 13.89
CA LYS A 58 1.78 51.01 13.01
C LYS A 58 1.41 49.55 13.32
N LYS A 59 2.40 48.75 13.71
CA LYS A 59 2.23 47.37 14.19
C LYS A 59 1.76 47.29 15.64
N LYS A 60 1.57 48.44 16.32
CA LYS A 60 1.15 48.56 17.72
C LYS A 60 2.08 47.83 18.71
N ILE A 61 3.37 47.81 18.43
CA ILE A 61 4.38 47.21 19.31
C ILE A 61 5.34 48.25 19.91
N ALA A 62 5.20 49.52 19.54
CA ALA A 62 5.90 50.63 20.18
C ALA A 62 5.01 51.87 20.25
N ILE A 63 5.26 52.72 21.25
CA ILE A 63 4.60 54.00 21.45
C ILE A 63 5.61 55.11 21.23
N ILE A 64 5.27 56.07 20.36
CA ILE A 64 6.07 57.27 20.11
C ILE A 64 5.38 58.47 20.75
N SER A 65 6.10 59.17 21.61
CA SER A 65 5.63 60.41 22.21
C SER A 65 5.71 61.59 21.23
N LYS A 66 4.80 62.56 21.40
CA LYS A 66 4.82 63.82 20.64
C LYS A 66 5.67 64.92 21.29
N SER A 67 6.43 64.58 22.33
CA SER A 67 7.29 65.53 23.05
C SER A 67 8.57 65.87 22.27
N LYS A 68 9.26 66.94 22.69
CA LYS A 68 10.63 67.24 22.28
C LYS A 68 11.55 67.05 23.49
N PRO A 69 12.49 66.08 23.49
CA PRO A 69 12.78 65.13 22.41
C PRO A 69 11.70 64.04 22.25
N ILE A 70 11.68 63.40 21.08
CA ILE A 70 10.78 62.29 20.75
C ILE A 70 11.25 61.05 21.49
N MET A 71 10.47 60.63 22.48
CA MET A 71 10.69 59.42 23.28
C MET A 71 9.92 58.24 22.71
N CYS A 72 10.53 57.06 22.75
CA CYS A 72 10.02 55.82 22.20
C CYS A 72 10.02 54.76 23.31
N THR A 73 8.92 54.00 23.42
CA THR A 73 8.78 52.93 24.41
C THR A 73 8.24 51.68 23.72
N ALA A 74 8.80 50.51 24.02
CA ALA A 74 8.23 49.24 23.56
C ALA A 74 6.97 48.91 24.37
N ILE A 75 5.99 48.31 23.70
CA ILE A 75 4.87 47.64 24.37
C ILE A 75 5.38 46.29 24.89
N ALA A 76 4.83 45.81 26.02
CA ALA A 76 5.26 44.55 26.60
C ALA A 76 5.02 43.39 25.61
N PRO A 77 5.92 42.39 25.52
CA PRO A 77 5.81 41.31 24.53
C PRO A 77 4.48 40.55 24.59
N GLU A 78 3.91 40.38 25.79
CA GLU A 78 2.63 39.74 26.01
C GLU A 78 1.52 40.48 25.25
N ASP A 79 1.45 41.82 25.39
CA ASP A 79 0.45 42.64 24.72
C ASP A 79 0.77 42.87 23.24
N ALA A 80 2.05 43.00 22.90
CA ALA A 80 2.53 43.37 21.56
C ALA A 80 2.37 42.25 20.54
N PHE A 81 2.63 40.99 20.92
CA PHE A 81 2.61 39.86 20.00
C PHE A 81 1.30 39.09 20.02
N ASP A 82 0.47 39.21 21.07
CA ASP A 82 -0.84 38.57 21.11
C ASP A 82 -1.72 39.00 19.92
N GLU A 83 -1.76 40.30 19.59
CA GLU A 83 -2.52 40.81 18.44
C GLU A 83 -1.94 40.30 17.10
N ILE A 84 -0.60 40.25 16.99
CA ILE A 84 0.09 39.76 15.78
C ILE A 84 -0.19 38.27 15.54
N ILE A 85 -0.16 37.46 16.59
CA ILE A 85 -0.45 36.02 16.51
C ILE A 85 -1.91 35.81 16.10
N HIS A 86 -2.86 36.55 16.70
CA HIS A 86 -4.27 36.46 16.33
C HIS A 86 -4.52 36.85 14.87
N ASP A 87 -3.87 37.91 14.38
CA ASP A 87 -3.97 38.32 12.97
C ASP A 87 -3.42 37.26 12.01
N GLN A 88 -2.31 36.61 12.35
CA GLN A 88 -1.76 35.51 11.55
C GLN A 88 -2.72 34.31 11.52
N ILE A 89 -3.29 33.93 12.68
CA ILE A 89 -4.29 32.85 12.76
C ILE A 89 -5.52 33.19 11.91
N ASN A 90 -6.02 34.42 12.00
CA ASN A 90 -7.15 34.89 11.20
C ASN A 90 -6.85 34.87 9.70
N HIS A 91 -5.64 35.26 9.30
CA HIS A 91 -5.19 35.20 7.91
C HIS A 91 -5.16 33.75 7.39
N VAL A 92 -4.59 32.82 8.15
CA VAL A 92 -4.60 31.38 7.81
C VAL A 92 -6.02 30.84 7.70
N ASN A 93 -6.90 31.19 8.64
CA ASN A 93 -8.31 30.80 8.61
C ASN A 93 -9.05 31.37 7.39
N ALA A 94 -8.78 32.62 7.02
CA ALA A 94 -9.35 33.24 5.83
C ALA A 94 -8.89 32.53 4.55
N MET A 95 -7.60 32.16 4.45
CA MET A 95 -7.08 31.37 3.34
C MET A 95 -7.75 29.99 3.25
N ASN A 96 -7.90 29.28 4.37
CA ASN A 96 -8.59 28.00 4.42
C ASN A 96 -10.08 28.10 4.00
N ASN A 97 -10.74 29.19 4.41
CA ASN A 97 -12.11 29.48 4.00
C ASN A 97 -12.21 29.77 2.49
N LEU A 98 -11.26 30.50 1.92
CA LEU A 98 -11.18 30.73 0.47
C LEU A 98 -11.00 29.42 -0.29
N ILE A 99 -10.10 28.54 0.17
CA ILE A 99 -9.93 27.20 -0.42
C ILE A 99 -11.23 26.41 -0.36
N THR A 100 -11.94 26.45 0.77
CA THR A 100 -13.24 25.77 0.93
C THR A 100 -14.30 26.33 -0.02
N LYS A 101 -14.37 27.66 -0.19
CA LYS A 101 -15.27 28.29 -1.16
C LYS A 101 -14.93 27.93 -2.60
N LEU A 102 -13.65 27.90 -2.97
CA LEU A 102 -13.20 27.48 -4.30
C LEU A 102 -13.55 26.01 -4.57
N LYS A 103 -13.43 25.13 -3.58
CA LYS A 103 -13.89 23.72 -3.69
C LYS A 103 -15.39 23.66 -4.00
N ARG A 104 -16.22 24.40 -3.27
CA ARG A 104 -17.68 24.46 -3.52
C ARG A 104 -18.02 25.01 -4.91
N LEU A 105 -17.40 26.12 -5.33
CA LEU A 105 -17.58 26.67 -6.68
C LEU A 105 -17.15 25.68 -7.78
N SER A 106 -16.07 24.94 -7.55
CA SER A 106 -15.66 23.84 -8.42
C SER A 106 -16.72 22.74 -8.49
N GLU A 107 -17.35 22.39 -7.37
CA GLU A 107 -18.43 21.39 -7.31
C GLU A 107 -19.72 21.86 -7.99
N ASP A 108 -20.12 23.12 -7.80
CA ASP A 108 -21.34 23.67 -8.41
C ASP A 108 -21.19 23.85 -9.92
N SER A 109 -20.01 24.26 -10.39
CA SER A 109 -19.70 24.29 -11.82
C SER A 109 -19.70 22.91 -12.49
N LYS A 110 -19.42 21.82 -11.74
CA LYS A 110 -19.55 20.43 -12.24
C LYS A 110 -21.01 20.06 -12.53
N LYS A 111 -21.99 20.61 -11.78
CA LYS A 111 -23.41 20.27 -11.92
C LYS A 111 -24.09 21.01 -13.08
N ALA A 112 -23.62 22.22 -13.42
CA ALA A 112 -24.27 23.10 -14.40
C ALA A 112 -23.90 22.82 -15.86
N ARG A 113 -22.78 22.15 -16.14
CA ARG A 113 -22.39 21.79 -17.51
C ARG A 113 -22.91 20.39 -17.84
N GLY A 114 -24.04 20.32 -18.53
CA GLY A 114 -24.53 19.13 -19.24
C GLY A 114 -23.66 18.68 -20.43
N SER A 115 -22.35 18.92 -20.35
CA SER A 115 -21.35 18.39 -21.26
C SER A 115 -20.41 17.55 -20.42
N GLU A 116 -20.27 16.27 -20.74
CA GLU A 116 -19.25 15.36 -20.21
C GLU A 116 -17.85 15.93 -20.50
N GLU A 117 -17.42 16.90 -19.71
CA GLU A 117 -16.02 17.31 -19.65
C GLU A 117 -15.31 16.13 -19.00
N LYS A 118 -14.75 15.25 -19.84
CA LYS A 118 -14.00 14.04 -19.48
C LYS A 118 -12.83 14.42 -18.56
N ARG A 119 -13.11 14.57 -17.26
CA ARG A 119 -12.16 14.99 -16.23
C ARG A 119 -11.51 13.76 -15.62
N TYR A 120 -10.56 13.18 -16.33
CA TYR A 120 -9.53 12.43 -15.64
C TYR A 120 -8.50 13.43 -15.10
N PHE A 121 -8.22 13.37 -13.80
CA PHE A 121 -7.21 14.23 -13.20
C PHE A 121 -5.84 13.62 -13.44
N HIS A 122 -5.07 14.21 -14.35
CA HIS A 122 -3.67 13.84 -14.52
C HIS A 122 -2.88 14.18 -13.27
N LEU A 123 -2.17 13.18 -12.75
CA LEU A 123 -1.25 13.32 -11.64
C LEU A 123 0.17 13.32 -12.16
N ALA A 124 0.92 14.35 -11.79
CA ALA A 124 2.36 14.36 -11.96
C ALA A 124 2.99 13.26 -11.07
N PRO A 125 4.14 12.67 -11.45
CA PRO A 125 4.70 11.52 -10.75
C PRO A 125 4.96 11.75 -9.25
N ASN A 126 5.42 12.95 -8.90
CA ASN A 126 5.65 13.37 -7.52
C ASN A 126 4.37 13.50 -6.67
N TYR A 127 3.20 13.53 -7.30
CA TYR A 127 1.92 13.68 -6.61
C TYR A 127 1.15 12.36 -6.50
N VAL A 128 1.48 11.34 -7.30
CA VAL A 128 0.79 10.05 -7.30
C VAL A 128 0.81 9.39 -5.92
N PHE A 129 1.97 9.36 -5.26
CA PHE A 129 2.09 8.77 -3.91
C PHE A 129 1.20 9.46 -2.89
N LYS A 130 1.27 10.80 -2.83
CA LYS A 130 0.46 11.60 -1.89
C LYS A 130 -1.03 11.40 -2.11
N GLN A 131 -1.45 11.37 -3.38
CA GLN A 131 -2.84 11.17 -3.74
C GLN A 131 -3.30 9.75 -3.41
N PHE A 132 -2.50 8.73 -3.74
CA PHE A 132 -2.77 7.33 -3.40
C PHE A 132 -2.94 7.13 -1.89
N GLN A 133 -2.01 7.66 -1.09
CA GLN A 133 -2.10 7.60 0.37
C GLN A 133 -3.37 8.28 0.89
N SER A 134 -3.75 9.43 0.31
CA SER A 134 -5.01 10.12 0.64
C SER A 134 -6.24 9.28 0.30
N MET A 135 -6.25 8.59 -0.85
CA MET A 135 -7.39 7.76 -1.28
C MET A 135 -7.53 6.51 -0.41
N ILE A 136 -6.43 5.85 -0.04
CA ILE A 136 -6.44 4.78 0.97
C ILE A 136 -7.03 5.30 2.27
N GLY A 137 -6.58 6.46 2.75
CA GLY A 137 -7.07 7.09 3.99
C GLY A 137 -8.57 7.40 3.97
N GLY A 138 -9.10 7.77 2.80
CA GLY A 138 -10.50 8.14 2.59
C GLY A 138 -11.47 6.98 2.34
N SER A 139 -10.96 5.77 2.06
CA SER A 139 -11.78 4.60 1.71
C SER A 139 -12.68 4.16 2.86
N LYS A 140 -13.91 3.71 2.54
CA LYS A 140 -14.96 3.37 3.51
C LYS A 140 -15.48 1.94 3.42
N THR A 141 -15.27 1.27 2.30
CA THR A 141 -15.86 -0.04 1.98
C THR A 141 -14.83 -1.00 1.39
N SER A 142 -14.08 -0.60 0.36
CA SER A 142 -13.20 -1.50 -0.38
C SER A 142 -12.00 -0.81 -1.01
N ILE A 143 -10.91 -1.57 -1.13
CA ILE A 143 -9.72 -1.20 -1.89
C ILE A 143 -9.33 -2.42 -2.74
N HIS A 144 -9.54 -2.34 -4.04
CA HIS A 144 -9.30 -3.43 -4.98
C HIS A 144 -8.22 -3.02 -5.97
N ALA A 145 -7.15 -3.81 -6.09
CA ALA A 145 -5.98 -3.41 -6.87
C ALA A 145 -5.49 -4.54 -7.79
N ILE A 146 -5.17 -4.19 -9.04
CA ILE A 146 -4.26 -4.95 -9.91
C ILE A 146 -2.99 -4.12 -9.99
N VAL A 147 -1.85 -4.71 -9.63
CA VAL A 147 -0.58 -4.00 -9.54
C VAL A 147 0.58 -4.76 -10.18
N ASP A 148 1.52 -4.02 -10.75
CA ASP A 148 2.85 -4.52 -11.12
C ASP A 148 3.89 -4.23 -10.01
N SER A 149 5.18 -4.38 -10.32
CA SER A 149 6.28 -4.12 -9.39
C SER A 149 6.22 -2.71 -8.77
N TRP A 150 5.86 -1.71 -9.58
CA TRP A 150 5.80 -0.32 -9.15
C TRP A 150 4.60 -0.08 -8.23
N GLY A 151 3.42 -0.60 -8.59
CA GLY A 151 2.22 -0.51 -7.75
C GLY A 151 2.37 -1.26 -6.43
N LEU A 152 3.04 -2.42 -6.45
CA LEU A 152 3.37 -3.18 -5.24
C LEU A 152 4.29 -2.37 -4.30
N ASN A 153 5.29 -1.69 -4.84
CA ASN A 153 6.17 -0.79 -4.08
C ASN A 153 5.42 0.41 -3.50
N LEU A 154 4.36 0.89 -4.17
CA LEU A 154 3.51 1.96 -3.65
C LEU A 154 2.68 1.48 -2.44
N LEU A 155 2.11 0.27 -2.55
CA LEU A 155 1.36 -0.38 -1.48
C LEU A 155 2.23 -0.63 -0.25
N SER A 156 3.46 -1.11 -0.46
CA SER A 156 4.38 -1.44 0.63
C SER A 156 4.77 -0.20 1.45
N GLN A 157 4.99 0.93 0.79
CA GLN A 157 5.20 2.23 1.45
C GLN A 157 3.97 2.74 2.23
N CYS A 158 2.78 2.23 1.94
CA CYS A 158 1.53 2.60 2.61
C CYS A 158 1.08 1.59 3.68
N LYS A 159 1.97 0.70 4.14
CA LYS A 159 1.67 -0.39 5.08
C LYS A 159 0.84 0.05 6.29
N ASP A 160 1.24 1.10 7.00
CA ASP A 160 0.54 1.57 8.19
C ASP A 160 -0.88 2.06 7.88
N THR A 161 -1.06 2.71 6.73
CA THR A 161 -2.36 3.21 6.29
C THR A 161 -3.28 2.04 5.92
N LEU A 162 -2.74 1.01 5.25
CA LEU A 162 -3.46 -0.22 4.94
C LEU A 162 -3.87 -0.99 6.21
N ILE A 163 -2.98 -1.12 7.20
CA ILE A 163 -3.28 -1.72 8.50
C ILE A 163 -4.42 -0.96 9.19
N HIS A 164 -4.40 0.36 9.16
CA HIS A 164 -5.47 1.19 9.72
C HIS A 164 -6.82 0.94 9.03
N GLN A 165 -6.83 0.78 7.70
CA GLN A 165 -8.05 0.46 6.96
C GLN A 165 -8.55 -0.96 7.24
N LEU A 166 -7.65 -1.95 7.35
CA LEU A 166 -8.03 -3.32 7.73
C LEU A 166 -8.69 -3.35 9.11
N ARG A 167 -8.22 -2.57 10.09
CA ARG A 167 -8.84 -2.44 11.42
C ARG A 167 -10.25 -1.85 11.37
N LYS A 168 -10.60 -1.10 10.32
CA LYS A 168 -11.95 -0.60 10.06
C LYS A 168 -12.82 -1.58 9.26
N ASN A 169 -12.37 -2.82 9.06
CA ASN A 169 -13.04 -3.84 8.26
C ASN A 169 -13.23 -3.47 6.78
N ILE A 170 -12.31 -2.68 6.21
CA ILE A 170 -12.28 -2.42 4.76
C ILE A 170 -11.85 -3.69 4.02
N ASP A 171 -12.56 -4.06 2.95
CA ASP A 171 -12.22 -5.20 2.10
C ASP A 171 -11.05 -4.84 1.16
N ILE A 172 -9.85 -5.35 1.47
CA ILE A 172 -8.65 -5.12 0.64
C ILE A 172 -8.31 -6.38 -0.16
N LYS A 173 -8.34 -6.24 -1.48
CA LYS A 173 -8.03 -7.31 -2.46
C LYS A 173 -6.94 -6.85 -3.42
N ILE A 174 -5.91 -7.66 -3.59
CA ILE A 174 -4.78 -7.33 -4.48
C ILE A 174 -4.48 -8.51 -5.40
N VAL A 175 -4.41 -8.22 -6.70
CA VAL A 175 -3.91 -9.12 -7.74
C VAL A 175 -2.55 -8.64 -8.19
N LEU A 176 -1.58 -9.55 -8.25
CA LEU A 176 -0.22 -9.25 -8.69
C LEU A 176 0.38 -10.38 -9.55
N PRO A 177 1.32 -10.07 -10.46
CA PRO A 177 2.04 -11.07 -11.24
C PRO A 177 2.84 -12.07 -10.39
N ALA A 178 2.93 -13.31 -10.86
CA ALA A 178 3.58 -14.42 -10.14
C ALA A 178 5.06 -14.15 -9.82
N ASN A 179 5.76 -13.38 -10.66
CA ASN A 179 7.17 -13.04 -10.46
C ASN A 179 7.43 -12.13 -9.24
N LEU A 180 6.40 -11.47 -8.71
CA LEU A 180 6.49 -10.61 -7.52
C LEU A 180 6.26 -11.37 -6.20
N VAL A 181 5.70 -12.58 -6.26
CA VAL A 181 5.44 -13.40 -5.07
C VAL A 181 6.78 -13.79 -4.42
N GLY A 182 6.84 -13.67 -3.09
CA GLY A 182 8.04 -13.97 -2.29
C GLY A 182 9.16 -12.92 -2.34
N THR A 183 8.96 -11.78 -3.02
CA THR A 183 9.88 -10.64 -2.94
C THR A 183 9.82 -9.95 -1.57
N GLU A 184 10.83 -9.14 -1.23
CA GLU A 184 10.84 -8.35 0.01
C GLU A 184 9.62 -7.42 0.09
N THR A 185 9.33 -6.70 -0.99
CA THR A 185 8.17 -5.81 -1.11
C THR A 185 6.84 -6.55 -0.95
N PHE A 186 6.74 -7.80 -1.42
CA PHE A 186 5.56 -8.64 -1.21
C PHE A 186 5.35 -8.98 0.27
N ARG A 187 6.43 -9.27 1.00
CA ARG A 187 6.40 -9.57 2.45
C ARG A 187 6.07 -8.35 3.31
N GLU A 188 6.23 -7.14 2.78
CA GLU A 188 5.85 -5.91 3.48
C GLU A 188 4.33 -5.70 3.54
N LEU A 189 3.55 -6.39 2.69
CA LEU A 189 2.10 -6.30 2.69
C LEU A 189 1.52 -6.77 4.04
N PRO A 190 0.51 -6.06 4.59
CA PRO A 190 -0.02 -6.41 5.89
C PRO A 190 -0.87 -7.67 5.86
N VAL A 191 -0.79 -8.44 6.95
CA VAL A 191 -1.66 -9.60 7.21
C VAL A 191 -3.12 -9.15 7.18
N GLY A 192 -3.98 -9.89 6.49
CA GLY A 192 -5.40 -9.60 6.32
C GLY A 192 -5.78 -9.09 4.92
N VAL A 193 -4.81 -8.67 4.12
CA VAL A 193 -5.03 -8.41 2.69
C VAL A 193 -5.30 -9.73 1.96
N LYS A 194 -6.34 -9.76 1.12
CA LYS A 194 -6.63 -10.92 0.27
C LYS A 194 -5.75 -10.83 -0.97
N LEU A 195 -4.89 -11.83 -1.15
CA LEU A 195 -3.88 -11.86 -2.21
C LEU A 195 -4.20 -12.93 -3.26
N LYS A 196 -4.15 -12.54 -4.53
CA LYS A 196 -4.23 -13.45 -5.67
C LYS A 196 -3.16 -13.14 -6.71
N THR A 197 -2.85 -14.11 -7.57
CA THR A 197 -1.91 -13.94 -8.68
C THR A 197 -2.53 -14.25 -10.03
N SER A 198 -2.14 -13.45 -11.03
CA SER A 198 -2.53 -13.54 -12.44
C SER A 198 -1.47 -12.87 -13.31
N ASP A 199 -1.32 -13.28 -14.57
CA ASP A 199 -0.33 -12.71 -15.51
C ASP A 199 -0.65 -11.30 -16.03
N ILE A 200 -1.67 -10.65 -15.47
CA ILE A 200 -2.11 -9.33 -15.92
C ILE A 200 -1.24 -8.27 -15.26
N SER A 201 -0.53 -7.52 -16.08
CA SER A 201 0.31 -6.40 -15.68
C SER A 201 -0.39 -5.07 -15.95
N GLN A 202 -1.06 -4.55 -14.93
CA GLN A 202 -1.61 -3.20 -14.92
C GLN A 202 -1.40 -2.58 -13.54
N ASN A 203 -1.49 -1.26 -13.44
CA ASN A 203 -1.56 -0.54 -12.16
C ASN A 203 -2.88 0.20 -12.10
N VAL A 204 -3.89 -0.48 -11.59
CA VAL A 204 -5.26 0.04 -11.41
C VAL A 204 -5.68 -0.24 -9.98
N ILE A 205 -6.02 0.80 -9.26
CA ILE A 205 -6.54 0.69 -7.90
C ILE A 205 -7.92 1.34 -7.86
N ILE A 206 -8.90 0.60 -7.36
CA ILE A 206 -10.31 0.95 -7.27
C ILE A 206 -10.63 1.14 -5.79
N PHE A 207 -11.25 2.28 -5.48
CA PHE A 207 -11.63 2.69 -4.13
C PHE A 207 -13.14 2.82 -4.04
N ASP A 208 -13.75 2.07 -3.11
CA ASP A 208 -15.19 2.09 -2.82
C ASP A 208 -16.09 1.92 -4.04
N ASP A 209 -15.62 1.18 -5.06
CA ASP A 209 -16.27 1.04 -6.38
C ASP A 209 -16.72 2.38 -6.99
N SER A 210 -16.05 3.49 -6.64
CA SER A 210 -16.47 4.86 -6.95
C SER A 210 -15.36 5.67 -7.61
N GLU A 211 -14.11 5.54 -7.15
CA GLU A 211 -12.95 6.25 -7.68
C GLU A 211 -11.87 5.26 -8.10
N ILE A 212 -11.18 5.56 -9.19
CA ILE A 212 -10.17 4.68 -9.77
C ILE A 212 -8.90 5.47 -10.02
N LEU A 213 -7.78 4.95 -9.52
CA LEU A 213 -6.44 5.45 -9.79
C LEU A 213 -5.74 4.50 -10.76
N MET A 214 -5.43 5.00 -11.95
CA MET A 214 -4.53 4.33 -12.89
C MET A 214 -3.16 4.95 -12.85
N ILE A 215 -2.12 4.12 -12.93
CA ILE A 215 -0.73 4.57 -12.89
C ILE A 215 0.02 3.99 -14.09
N ASN A 216 0.76 4.85 -14.77
CA ASN A 216 1.65 4.44 -15.85
C ASN A 216 3.05 4.21 -15.31
N SER A 217 3.45 2.96 -15.19
CA SER A 217 4.74 2.53 -14.64
C SER A 217 5.95 3.02 -15.46
N ASN A 218 5.76 3.37 -16.73
CA ASN A 218 6.86 3.82 -17.60
C ASN A 218 7.31 5.25 -17.28
N ASN A 219 6.41 6.09 -16.75
CA ASN A 219 6.71 7.50 -16.48
C ASN A 219 6.24 7.98 -15.09
N GLY A 220 5.68 7.08 -14.28
CA GLY A 220 5.16 7.35 -12.94
C GLY A 220 3.93 8.26 -12.90
N LYS A 221 3.34 8.65 -14.04
CA LYS A 221 2.16 9.52 -14.07
C LYS A 221 0.92 8.73 -13.68
N GLY A 222 -0.02 9.41 -13.03
CA GLY A 222 -1.31 8.84 -12.65
C GLY A 222 -2.48 9.52 -13.35
N ALA A 223 -3.64 8.88 -13.32
CA ALA A 223 -4.92 9.47 -13.67
C ALA A 223 -6.00 8.99 -12.70
N ILE A 224 -6.85 9.90 -12.24
CA ILE A 224 -8.05 9.56 -11.44
C ILE A 224 -9.31 9.78 -12.27
N PHE A 225 -10.24 8.83 -12.23
CA PHE A 225 -11.56 8.92 -12.83
C PHE A 225 -12.62 8.21 -11.97
N LEU A 226 -13.89 8.42 -12.28
CA LEU A 226 -15.00 7.82 -11.56
C LEU A 226 -15.33 6.43 -12.14
N SER A 227 -15.80 5.52 -11.29
CA SER A 227 -16.25 4.19 -11.70
C SER A 227 -17.50 4.24 -12.59
N THR A 228 -18.29 5.31 -12.50
CA THR A 228 -19.47 5.55 -13.34
C THR A 228 -19.11 5.93 -14.78
N ASP A 229 -17.88 6.36 -15.03
CA ASP A 229 -17.42 6.66 -16.38
C ASP A 229 -17.24 5.35 -17.16
N VAL A 230 -17.34 5.40 -18.50
CA VAL A 230 -17.22 4.22 -19.37
C VAL A 230 -15.91 3.46 -19.10
N LEU A 231 -14.79 4.17 -18.91
CA LEU A 231 -13.52 3.55 -18.56
C LEU A 231 -13.57 2.93 -17.16
N GLY A 232 -14.16 3.61 -16.18
CA GLY A 232 -14.27 3.12 -14.82
C GLY A 232 -15.11 1.87 -14.67
N THR A 233 -16.27 1.84 -15.32
CA THR A 233 -17.15 0.65 -15.29
C THR A 233 -16.44 -0.55 -15.92
N ASN A 234 -15.66 -0.32 -16.98
CA ASN A 234 -14.85 -1.38 -17.59
C ASN A 234 -13.74 -1.87 -16.65
N GLN A 235 -13.04 -0.98 -15.94
CA GLN A 235 -11.98 -1.37 -15.01
C GLN A 235 -12.51 -2.19 -13.82
N VAL A 236 -13.67 -1.82 -13.26
CA VAL A 236 -14.32 -2.61 -12.20
C VAL A 236 -14.67 -4.03 -12.71
N LYS A 237 -15.28 -4.12 -13.89
CA LYS A 237 -15.59 -5.42 -14.52
C LYS A 237 -14.34 -6.25 -14.82
N THR A 238 -13.28 -5.61 -15.31
CA THR A 238 -11.99 -6.25 -15.54
C THR A 238 -11.45 -6.79 -14.22
N PHE A 239 -11.40 -5.98 -13.16
CA PHE A 239 -10.97 -6.44 -11.84
C PHE A 239 -11.75 -7.68 -11.38
N ASP A 240 -13.08 -7.66 -11.46
CA ASP A 240 -13.90 -8.80 -11.06
C ASP A 240 -13.60 -10.08 -11.84
N GLN A 241 -13.41 -9.97 -13.16
CA GLN A 241 -13.06 -11.10 -14.01
C GLN A 241 -11.69 -11.67 -13.65
N VAL A 242 -10.70 -10.78 -13.50
CA VAL A 242 -9.34 -11.16 -13.11
C VAL A 242 -9.35 -11.81 -11.73
N TRP A 243 -10.02 -11.19 -10.75
CA TRP A 243 -10.11 -11.72 -9.40
C TRP A 243 -10.75 -13.11 -9.35
N LYS A 244 -11.77 -13.38 -10.19
CA LYS A 244 -12.39 -14.70 -10.28
C LYS A 244 -11.45 -15.76 -10.84
N GLY A 245 -10.70 -15.45 -11.89
CA GLY A 245 -9.76 -16.38 -12.52
C GLY A 245 -8.41 -16.52 -11.81
N ALA A 246 -8.03 -15.57 -10.95
CA ALA A 246 -6.73 -15.53 -10.31
C ALA A 246 -6.58 -16.56 -9.17
N ILE A 247 -5.36 -17.05 -8.99
CA ILE A 247 -4.99 -18.10 -8.02
C ILE A 247 -4.75 -17.44 -6.65
N LYS A 248 -5.30 -18.03 -5.57
CA LYS A 248 -5.07 -17.57 -4.19
C LYS A 248 -3.61 -17.80 -3.81
N ILE A 249 -2.95 -16.81 -3.19
CA ILE A 249 -1.52 -16.90 -2.79
C ILE A 249 -1.27 -16.51 -1.33
N GLY A 250 -2.32 -16.43 -0.51
CA GLY A 250 -2.20 -15.97 0.88
C GLY A 250 -1.32 -16.87 1.76
N ASN A 251 -1.21 -18.15 1.44
CA ASN A 251 -0.34 -19.12 2.13
C ASN A 251 1.14 -19.04 1.71
N LEU A 252 1.48 -18.26 0.67
CA LEU A 252 2.86 -18.12 0.18
C LEU A 252 3.65 -16.99 0.84
N VAL A 253 3.03 -16.21 1.75
CA VAL A 253 3.65 -15.02 2.37
C VAL A 253 4.92 -15.35 3.14
N ASP A 254 4.93 -16.47 3.86
CA ASP A 254 6.04 -16.88 4.71
C ASP A 254 7.09 -17.75 3.98
N MET A 255 6.82 -18.13 2.73
CA MET A 255 7.72 -18.98 1.94
C MET A 255 8.92 -18.20 1.40
N THR A 256 10.01 -18.91 1.07
CA THR A 256 11.09 -18.31 0.29
C THR A 256 10.61 -17.99 -1.11
N LYS A 257 11.25 -17.03 -1.78
CA LYS A 257 10.94 -16.70 -3.18
C LYS A 257 11.04 -17.93 -4.08
N SER A 258 12.05 -18.77 -3.86
CA SER A 258 12.27 -20.00 -4.64
C SER A 258 11.09 -20.96 -4.47
N ASP A 259 10.72 -21.25 -3.23
CA ASP A 259 9.64 -22.21 -2.95
C ASP A 259 8.28 -21.71 -3.45
N ALA A 260 8.00 -20.41 -3.30
CA ALA A 260 6.77 -19.81 -3.80
C ALA A 260 6.70 -19.90 -5.34
N GLN A 261 7.81 -19.62 -6.03
CA GLN A 261 7.88 -19.72 -7.49
C GLN A 261 7.74 -21.16 -7.99
N GLU A 262 8.35 -22.13 -7.30
CA GLU A 262 8.18 -23.56 -7.62
C GLU A 262 6.74 -24.02 -7.40
N THR A 263 6.10 -23.59 -6.31
CA THR A 263 4.70 -23.88 -6.00
C THR A 263 3.77 -23.36 -7.11
N LEU A 264 3.96 -22.10 -7.52
CA LEU A 264 3.18 -21.50 -8.60
C LEU A 264 3.45 -22.17 -9.95
N LYS A 265 4.71 -22.50 -10.25
CA LYS A 265 5.10 -23.21 -11.47
C LYS A 265 4.46 -24.60 -11.53
N ALA A 266 4.39 -25.32 -10.41
CA ALA A 266 3.72 -26.61 -10.33
C ALA A 266 2.22 -26.49 -10.64
N ILE A 267 1.55 -25.49 -10.05
CA ILE A 267 0.12 -25.23 -10.33
C ILE A 267 -0.08 -24.91 -11.81
N GLN A 268 0.74 -24.02 -12.37
CA GLN A 268 0.66 -23.64 -13.77
C GLN A 268 0.81 -24.86 -14.69
N LEU A 269 1.87 -25.66 -14.51
CA LEU A 269 2.14 -26.84 -15.33
C LEU A 269 1.01 -27.88 -15.28
N ILE A 270 0.45 -28.14 -14.10
CA ILE A 270 -0.67 -29.06 -13.95
C ILE A 270 -1.93 -28.49 -14.60
N SER A 271 -2.21 -27.19 -14.41
CA SER A 271 -3.42 -26.56 -14.95
C SER A 271 -3.44 -26.47 -16.48
N GLU A 272 -2.30 -26.18 -17.10
CA GLU A 272 -2.20 -25.99 -18.55
C GLU A 272 -2.04 -27.33 -19.28
N ASN A 273 -1.18 -28.23 -18.75
CA ASN A 273 -0.69 -29.40 -19.49
C ASN A 273 -0.96 -30.73 -18.78
N GLY A 274 -1.40 -30.70 -17.52
CA GLY A 274 -1.58 -31.91 -16.71
C GLY A 274 -2.62 -32.87 -17.28
N LEU A 275 -3.79 -32.36 -17.71
CA LEU A 275 -4.84 -33.21 -18.29
C LEU A 275 -4.40 -33.87 -19.60
N GLY A 276 -3.73 -33.13 -20.48
CA GLY A 276 -3.17 -33.66 -21.72
C GLY A 276 -2.13 -34.76 -21.44
N PHE A 277 -1.26 -34.55 -20.45
CA PHE A 277 -0.28 -35.54 -20.02
C PHE A 277 -0.95 -36.83 -19.49
N VAL A 278 -1.98 -36.70 -18.66
CA VAL A 278 -2.74 -37.83 -18.12
C VAL A 278 -3.39 -38.63 -19.24
N LEU A 279 -4.10 -37.97 -20.16
CA LEU A 279 -4.77 -38.63 -21.29
C LEU A 279 -3.77 -39.35 -22.21
N ASN A 280 -2.64 -38.71 -22.51
CA ASN A 280 -1.59 -39.31 -23.33
C ASN A 280 -0.91 -40.50 -22.64
N SER A 281 -0.77 -40.45 -21.31
CA SER A 281 -0.27 -41.58 -20.53
C SER A 281 -1.21 -42.78 -20.59
N ILE A 282 -2.53 -42.54 -20.47
CA ILE A 282 -3.56 -43.58 -20.60
C ILE A 282 -3.52 -44.22 -21.99
N LEU A 283 -3.51 -43.41 -23.06
CA LEU A 283 -3.47 -43.90 -24.45
C LEU A 283 -2.25 -44.77 -24.76
N ASN A 284 -1.09 -44.43 -24.21
CA ASN A 284 0.17 -45.11 -24.51
C ASN A 284 0.52 -46.23 -23.50
N SER A 285 -0.23 -46.36 -22.41
CA SER A 285 0.09 -47.32 -21.36
C SER A 285 -0.39 -48.73 -21.73
N LYS A 286 0.56 -49.61 -22.08
CA LYS A 286 0.35 -51.07 -21.98
C LYS A 286 0.60 -51.62 -20.58
N ASN A 287 1.24 -50.85 -19.66
CA ASN A 287 1.51 -51.23 -18.26
C ASN A 287 2.17 -50.13 -17.37
N LYS A 288 2.24 -48.85 -17.81
CA LYS A 288 2.86 -47.77 -17.01
C LYS A 288 1.78 -46.85 -16.44
N GLY A 289 1.74 -46.71 -15.11
CA GLY A 289 0.85 -45.77 -14.43
C GLY A 289 1.15 -44.31 -14.79
N ILE A 290 0.30 -43.40 -14.33
CA ILE A 290 0.47 -41.96 -14.53
C ILE A 290 1.62 -41.47 -13.64
N ASP A 291 2.68 -40.95 -14.25
CA ASP A 291 3.87 -40.45 -13.54
C ASP A 291 3.97 -38.92 -13.63
N LEU A 292 3.17 -38.24 -12.78
CA LEU A 292 3.17 -36.78 -12.71
C LEU A 292 4.49 -36.22 -12.15
N LEU A 293 5.21 -36.99 -11.35
CA LEU A 293 6.51 -36.60 -10.81
C LEU A 293 7.51 -36.38 -11.95
N THR A 294 7.68 -37.38 -12.83
CA THR A 294 8.57 -37.27 -13.99
C THR A 294 8.11 -36.18 -14.97
N PHE A 295 6.80 -35.96 -15.11
CA PHE A 295 6.26 -34.86 -15.93
C PHE A 295 6.70 -33.49 -15.40
N LEU A 296 6.54 -33.22 -14.11
CA LEU A 296 6.93 -31.95 -13.52
C LEU A 296 8.44 -31.72 -13.59
N GLU A 297 9.24 -32.76 -13.36
CA GLU A 297 10.71 -32.67 -13.46
C GLU A 297 11.19 -32.34 -14.87
N LYS A 298 10.60 -32.97 -15.90
CA LYS A 298 10.91 -32.66 -17.30
C LYS A 298 10.56 -31.23 -17.69
N ASN A 299 9.64 -30.61 -16.98
CA ASN A 299 9.25 -29.21 -17.16
C ASN A 299 9.99 -28.25 -16.19
N GLY A 300 11.09 -28.72 -15.58
CA GLY A 300 12.04 -27.91 -14.85
C GLY A 300 11.64 -27.59 -13.41
N LEU A 301 10.93 -28.49 -12.73
CA LEU A 301 10.82 -28.48 -11.27
C LEU A 301 11.85 -29.44 -10.67
N ASP A 302 12.67 -28.97 -9.72
CA ASP A 302 13.59 -29.85 -9.01
C ASP A 302 12.87 -30.53 -7.84
N LEU A 303 12.29 -31.69 -8.12
CA LEU A 303 11.63 -32.54 -7.12
C LEU A 303 12.53 -33.70 -6.65
N LYS A 304 13.75 -33.81 -7.19
CA LYS A 304 14.70 -34.88 -6.83
C LYS A 304 15.49 -34.55 -5.58
N SER A 305 15.88 -33.29 -5.45
CA SER A 305 16.64 -32.80 -4.30
C SER A 305 15.78 -32.61 -3.04
N LYS A 306 14.46 -32.50 -3.19
CA LYS A 306 13.52 -32.26 -2.09
C LYS A 306 13.36 -33.49 -1.19
N THR A 307 13.32 -33.21 0.11
CA THR A 307 12.90 -34.10 1.20
C THR A 307 11.39 -34.37 1.15
N LEU A 308 10.94 -35.40 1.86
CA LEU A 308 9.51 -35.69 1.97
C LEU A 308 8.73 -34.53 2.62
N ALA A 309 9.31 -33.88 3.64
CA ALA A 309 8.69 -32.73 4.30
C ALA A 309 8.46 -31.56 3.33
N GLU A 310 9.44 -31.27 2.45
CA GLU A 310 9.31 -30.24 1.42
C GLU A 310 8.26 -30.60 0.37
N ILE A 311 8.14 -31.87 -0.02
CA ILE A 311 7.09 -32.34 -0.94
C ILE A 311 5.71 -32.25 -0.29
N ILE A 312 5.58 -32.61 0.99
CA ILE A 312 4.33 -32.47 1.74
C ILE A 312 3.93 -30.99 1.79
N SER A 313 4.86 -30.10 2.11
CA SER A 313 4.63 -28.65 2.16
C SER A 313 4.20 -28.09 0.79
N LEU A 314 4.85 -28.52 -0.29
CA LEU A 314 4.48 -28.17 -1.66
C LEU A 314 3.04 -28.62 -1.97
N VAL A 315 2.73 -29.89 -1.73
CA VAL A 315 1.41 -30.48 -2.01
C VAL A 315 0.31 -29.83 -1.17
N ASP A 316 0.55 -29.59 0.12
CA ASP A 316 -0.42 -28.91 0.99
C ASP A 316 -0.68 -27.47 0.52
N SER A 317 0.39 -26.76 0.16
CA SER A 317 0.28 -25.39 -0.35
C SER A 317 -0.51 -25.34 -1.65
N THR A 318 -0.27 -26.24 -2.60
CA THR A 318 -1.01 -26.26 -3.86
C THR A 318 -2.47 -26.68 -3.68
N LEU A 319 -2.77 -27.58 -2.74
CA LEU A 319 -4.13 -27.98 -2.39
C LEU A 319 -4.94 -26.81 -1.81
N ASP A 320 -4.41 -26.03 -0.87
CA ASP A 320 -5.11 -24.84 -0.32
C ASP A 320 -5.42 -23.83 -1.44
N MET A 321 -4.46 -23.62 -2.34
CA MET A 321 -4.58 -22.62 -3.41
C MET A 321 -5.56 -23.02 -4.51
N THR A 322 -5.62 -24.31 -4.86
CA THR A 322 -6.39 -24.80 -6.02
C THR A 322 -7.78 -25.33 -5.66
N CYS A 323 -7.97 -25.87 -4.46
CA CYS A 323 -9.23 -26.48 -4.04
C CYS A 323 -9.59 -26.25 -2.56
N SER A 324 -8.89 -25.34 -1.86
CA SER A 324 -9.06 -25.12 -0.42
C SER A 324 -8.95 -26.43 0.38
N GLY A 325 -8.06 -27.30 -0.07
CA GLY A 325 -7.79 -28.60 0.51
C GLY A 325 -6.54 -28.62 1.39
N HIS A 326 -6.36 -29.71 2.12
CA HIS A 326 -5.22 -29.92 3.01
C HIS A 326 -4.72 -31.37 2.94
N LEU A 327 -3.40 -31.53 3.14
CA LEU A 327 -2.72 -32.80 3.27
C LEU A 327 -2.33 -33.01 4.74
N HIS A 328 -2.73 -34.15 5.31
CA HIS A 328 -2.25 -34.57 6.63
C HIS A 328 -1.79 -36.03 6.61
N TYR A 329 -0.86 -36.37 7.50
CA TYR A 329 -0.42 -37.74 7.71
C TYR A 329 -1.03 -38.30 8.99
N ASP A 330 -1.79 -39.38 8.87
CA ASP A 330 -2.32 -40.13 10.02
C ASP A 330 -1.33 -41.24 10.41
N ALA A 331 -0.62 -41.02 11.53
CA ALA A 331 0.34 -41.96 12.08
C ALA A 331 -0.31 -43.26 12.59
N ASN A 332 -1.57 -43.22 13.02
CA ASN A 332 -2.28 -44.40 13.53
C ASN A 332 -2.68 -45.33 12.38
N GLY A 333 -3.22 -44.75 11.30
CA GLY A 333 -3.62 -45.46 10.11
C GLY A 333 -2.50 -45.70 9.09
N ASN A 334 -1.29 -45.19 9.35
CA ASN A 334 -0.13 -45.17 8.45
C ASN A 334 -0.50 -44.79 7.01
N HIS A 335 -1.18 -43.64 6.86
CA HIS A 335 -1.63 -43.17 5.56
C HIS A 335 -1.68 -41.65 5.48
N PHE A 336 -1.51 -41.11 4.28
CA PHE A 336 -1.79 -39.72 4.00
C PHE A 336 -3.26 -39.54 3.66
N VAL A 337 -3.84 -38.43 4.11
CA VAL A 337 -5.21 -38.03 3.79
C VAL A 337 -5.15 -36.66 3.14
N ILE A 338 -5.69 -36.58 1.93
CA ILE A 338 -5.93 -35.32 1.23
C ILE A 338 -7.43 -35.05 1.32
N GLU A 339 -7.80 -33.91 1.87
CA GLU A 339 -9.18 -33.45 1.95
C GLU A 339 -9.35 -32.21 1.08
N SER A 340 -10.37 -32.19 0.22
CA SER A 340 -10.75 -31.02 -0.57
C SER A 340 -12.16 -30.59 -0.19
N LYS A 341 -12.36 -29.28 0.02
CA LYS A 341 -13.70 -28.72 0.27
C LYS A 341 -14.57 -28.64 -0.99
N VAL A 342 -13.99 -28.94 -2.15
CA VAL A 342 -14.65 -28.88 -3.45
C VAL A 342 -14.59 -30.26 -4.10
N ASN A 343 -15.72 -30.73 -4.64
CA ASN A 343 -15.78 -31.92 -5.48
C ASN A 343 -15.60 -31.54 -6.95
N SER A 344 -14.35 -31.53 -7.43
CA SER A 344 -13.95 -31.02 -8.75
C SER A 344 -12.78 -31.76 -9.39
N GLY A 345 -12.25 -32.80 -8.74
CA GLY A 345 -11.08 -33.58 -9.15
C GLY A 345 -9.74 -32.84 -9.04
N HIS A 346 -9.72 -31.59 -8.55
CA HIS A 346 -8.51 -30.77 -8.47
C HIS A 346 -7.49 -31.29 -7.44
N SER A 347 -7.91 -32.17 -6.53
CA SER A 347 -7.05 -32.82 -5.54
C SER A 347 -6.23 -33.99 -6.12
N ILE A 348 -6.70 -34.60 -7.22
CA ILE A 348 -6.15 -35.84 -7.79
C ILE A 348 -4.71 -35.67 -8.32
N PRO A 349 -4.37 -34.62 -9.08
CA PRO A 349 -3.00 -34.45 -9.58
C PRO A 349 -1.96 -34.38 -8.46
N TRP A 350 -2.33 -33.75 -7.33
CA TRP A 350 -1.46 -33.60 -6.17
C TRP A 350 -1.30 -34.91 -5.40
N ALA A 351 -2.36 -35.72 -5.30
CA ALA A 351 -2.29 -37.06 -4.76
C ALA A 351 -1.38 -37.98 -5.58
N LEU A 352 -1.49 -37.94 -6.91
CA LEU A 352 -0.64 -38.69 -7.84
C LEU A 352 0.82 -38.24 -7.78
N LEU A 353 1.07 -36.94 -7.57
CA LEU A 353 2.42 -36.41 -7.36
C LEU A 353 3.06 -37.01 -6.09
N LEU A 354 2.34 -36.97 -4.96
CA LEU A 354 2.80 -37.54 -3.70
C LEU A 354 3.04 -39.06 -3.82
N GLU A 355 2.10 -39.78 -4.45
CA GLU A 355 2.21 -41.21 -4.70
C GLU A 355 3.44 -41.56 -5.55
N GLY A 356 3.68 -40.82 -6.64
CA GLY A 356 4.85 -40.98 -7.49
C GLY A 356 6.17 -40.76 -6.73
N TYR A 357 6.22 -39.74 -5.87
CA TYR A 357 7.39 -39.46 -5.03
C TYR A 357 7.66 -40.59 -4.02
N LEU A 358 6.63 -41.09 -3.35
CA LEU A 358 6.75 -42.20 -2.38
C LEU A 358 7.23 -43.48 -3.07
N ASN A 359 6.62 -43.84 -4.21
CA ASN A 359 6.99 -45.03 -4.97
C ASN A 359 8.44 -44.96 -5.46
N ARG A 360 8.92 -43.79 -5.90
CA ARG A 360 10.32 -43.60 -6.29
C ARG A 360 11.29 -43.84 -5.14
N ASN A 361 10.91 -43.50 -3.92
CA ASN A 361 11.69 -43.73 -2.70
C ASN A 361 11.50 -45.14 -2.12
N GLY A 362 10.87 -46.06 -2.87
CA GLY A 362 10.71 -47.46 -2.49
C GLY A 362 9.55 -47.74 -1.53
N ILE A 363 8.72 -46.75 -1.21
CA ILE A 363 7.54 -46.89 -0.35
C ILE A 363 6.37 -47.31 -1.23
N LYS A 364 5.80 -48.50 -1.02
CA LYS A 364 4.62 -48.92 -1.80
C LYS A 364 3.38 -48.23 -1.28
N THR A 365 2.58 -47.77 -2.22
CA THR A 365 1.37 -47.00 -1.95
C THR A 365 0.13 -47.71 -2.46
N LYS A 366 -0.99 -47.47 -1.78
CA LYS A 366 -2.33 -47.82 -2.28
C LYS A 366 -3.26 -46.64 -2.08
N MET A 367 -3.64 -46.00 -3.18
CA MET A 367 -4.61 -44.90 -3.18
C MET A 367 -6.05 -45.42 -3.14
N ILE A 368 -6.88 -44.81 -2.30
CA ILE A 368 -8.33 -45.05 -2.18
C ILE A 368 -9.04 -43.70 -2.27
N TYR A 369 -10.00 -43.60 -3.17
CA TYR A 369 -10.78 -42.40 -3.41
C TYR A 369 -12.18 -42.53 -2.81
N ASN A 370 -12.55 -41.59 -1.94
CA ASN A 370 -13.89 -41.47 -1.38
C ASN A 370 -14.48 -40.12 -1.80
N ASP A 371 -15.54 -40.16 -2.61
CA ASP A 371 -16.34 -38.98 -2.94
C ASP A 371 -17.63 -38.97 -2.12
N HIS A 372 -17.88 -37.83 -1.47
CA HIS A 372 -19.15 -37.53 -0.84
C HIS A 372 -19.73 -36.26 -1.47
N GLN A 373 -20.86 -36.41 -2.18
CA GLN A 373 -21.57 -35.34 -2.90
C GLN A 373 -21.83 -34.06 -2.09
N HIS A 374 -21.83 -34.12 -0.75
CA HIS A 374 -22.12 -32.98 0.12
C HIS A 374 -20.96 -32.51 1.00
N THR A 375 -19.85 -33.26 1.11
CA THR A 375 -18.75 -32.93 2.05
C THR A 375 -17.38 -32.75 1.39
N GLY A 376 -17.31 -32.85 0.06
CA GLY A 376 -16.07 -32.71 -0.71
C GLY A 376 -15.38 -34.06 -1.00
N GLU A 377 -14.12 -34.00 -1.43
CA GLU A 377 -13.33 -35.19 -1.81
C GLU A 377 -12.37 -35.58 -0.71
N LYS A 378 -12.19 -36.89 -0.50
CA LYS A 378 -11.13 -37.43 0.35
C LYS A 378 -10.33 -38.49 -0.39
N ILE A 379 -9.01 -38.34 -0.37
CA ILE A 379 -8.08 -39.31 -0.95
C ILE A 379 -7.19 -39.86 0.17
N HIS A 380 -7.23 -41.19 0.36
CA HIS A 380 -6.36 -41.88 1.29
C HIS A 380 -5.22 -42.55 0.52
N ILE A 381 -3.97 -42.26 0.87
CA ILE A 381 -2.78 -42.91 0.32
C ILE A 381 -2.17 -43.75 1.44
N LYS A 382 -2.49 -45.05 1.46
CA LYS A 382 -1.92 -46.00 2.42
C LYS A 382 -0.48 -46.33 2.04
N VAL A 383 0.41 -46.35 3.02
CA VAL A 383 1.82 -46.71 2.84
C VAL A 383 2.16 -48.00 3.57
N ASP A 384 3.04 -48.80 2.98
CA ASP A 384 3.40 -50.14 3.49
C ASP A 384 4.44 -50.11 4.64
N SER A 385 5.09 -48.99 4.84
CA SER A 385 6.15 -48.76 5.82
C SER A 385 5.84 -47.52 6.66
N LYS A 386 6.27 -47.50 7.94
CA LYS A 386 6.13 -46.31 8.80
C LYS A 386 7.04 -45.21 8.29
N ILE A 387 6.49 -44.02 8.12
CA ILE A 387 7.20 -42.85 7.62
C ILE A 387 7.58 -41.96 8.80
N ASN A 388 8.84 -41.55 8.85
CA ASN A 388 9.29 -40.54 9.79
C ASN A 388 9.30 -39.17 9.08
N ILE A 389 8.38 -38.28 9.47
CA ILE A 389 8.29 -36.92 8.94
C ILE A 389 9.10 -36.03 9.87
N ASN A 390 10.42 -36.07 9.75
CA ASN A 390 11.32 -35.13 10.40
C ASN A 390 12.00 -34.25 9.37
#